data_AF-N1Q7Q8-F1
#
_entry.id   AF-N1Q7Q8-F1
#
_cell.length_a   1.000
_cell.length_b   1.000
_cell.length_c   1.000
_cell.angle_alpha   90.00
_cell.angle_beta   90.00
_cell.angle_gamma   90.00
#
_symmetry.space_group_name_H-M   'P 1'
#
loop_
_entity.id
_entity.type
_entity.pdbx_description
1 polymer ?
#
loop_
_entity_poly.entity_id
_entity_poly.type
_entity_poly.pdbx_seq_one_letter_code
_entity_poly.pdbx_strand_id
1 'polypeptide(L)'
;MPSAAQLEKEDKERDAAFKQAMHGKTGEGRGGLWNYIGKNHEAQQAAVDSYFKHWDNKAAGEETEETRKARRDEYATLTRHYYNLATDLYEYGWSQSFHFCRFSKGEPFRQAIARHEHYLALRMGLKENQRVLDVGCGVGGPAREICKFTDANIVGLNNNDYQIERATQYAKKEGLSHKLSYVKGDFMQMSFPDNSFDAVYAIEATVHAPSLEGIYSEIFRVLKPGGVFGVYEWLMTDKYDNDNPHHREIRLGIEQGDGISNMEKIEVALEAMKAAGFELEFNEDLADRPDELPWYYPLSGDLRYMQTIWDFPTLFRMTKLGRGLAHNFMGALETIGVAPKGTQKTGNSLAVAGDCLVAGGKEKLFTPMYMMIGRKPAAKTNGVH
;
A
#
# COMPACT_ATOMS: atom_id res chain seq x y z
N MET A 1 -9.06 26.67 7.03
CA MET A 1 -8.80 25.71 5.94
C MET A 1 -7.29 25.60 5.81
N PRO A 2 -6.68 24.42 5.96
CA PRO A 2 -5.30 24.25 5.55
C PRO A 2 -5.20 24.61 4.06
N SER A 3 -4.15 25.33 3.67
CA SER A 3 -3.85 25.60 2.25
C SER A 3 -3.96 24.30 1.47
N ALA A 4 -4.83 24.24 0.46
CA ALA A 4 -4.89 23.10 -0.45
C ALA A 4 -3.47 22.88 -0.98
N ALA A 5 -2.88 21.72 -0.67
CA ALA A 5 -1.58 21.36 -1.22
C ALA A 5 -1.70 21.42 -2.74
N GLN A 6 -0.75 22.11 -3.39
CA GLN A 6 -0.74 22.18 -4.84
C GLN A 6 -0.40 20.78 -5.37
N LEU A 7 -1.41 20.05 -5.84
CA LEU A 7 -1.24 18.69 -6.33
C LEU A 7 -0.32 18.68 -7.56
N GLU A 8 0.51 17.63 -7.67
CA GLU A 8 1.34 17.43 -8.87
C GLU A 8 0.44 17.30 -10.10
N LYS A 9 0.75 18.04 -11.17
CA LYS A 9 0.04 17.89 -12.43
C LYS A 9 0.35 16.53 -13.03
N GLU A 10 -0.69 15.76 -13.35
CA GLU A 10 -0.52 14.45 -13.99
C GLU A 10 0.18 14.58 -15.36
N ASP A 11 1.20 13.76 -15.59
CA ASP A 11 1.93 13.66 -16.86
C ASP A 11 2.09 12.17 -17.23
N LYS A 12 1.12 11.67 -18.00
CA LYS A 12 1.07 10.26 -18.43
C LYS A 12 2.17 9.91 -19.43
N GLU A 13 2.62 10.88 -20.23
CA GLU A 13 3.66 10.65 -21.23
C GLU A 13 5.03 10.48 -20.56
N ARG A 14 5.37 11.37 -19.63
CA ARG A 14 6.57 11.26 -18.81
C ARG A 14 6.59 9.95 -18.01
N ASP A 15 5.48 9.63 -17.34
CA ASP A 15 5.39 8.42 -16.51
C ASP A 15 5.54 7.14 -17.36
N ALA A 16 4.89 7.09 -18.53
CA ALA A 16 5.03 5.97 -19.47
C ALA A 16 6.46 5.86 -20.03
N ALA A 17 7.11 6.98 -20.36
CA ALA A 17 8.49 7.01 -20.81
C ALA A 17 9.45 6.50 -19.71
N PHE A 18 9.24 6.91 -18.45
CA PHE A 18 10.03 6.45 -17.31
C PHE A 18 9.84 4.95 -17.08
N LYS A 19 8.61 4.45 -17.14
CA LYS A 19 8.32 3.01 -17.08
C LYS A 19 9.06 2.24 -18.17
N GLN A 20 8.96 2.71 -19.42
CA GLN A 20 9.62 2.07 -20.57
C GLN A 20 11.14 2.05 -20.40
N ALA A 21 11.73 3.14 -19.91
CA ALA A 21 13.15 3.20 -19.63
C ALA A 21 13.55 2.21 -18.54
N MET A 22 12.83 2.19 -17.42
CA MET A 22 13.21 1.39 -16.25
C MET A 22 12.94 -0.10 -16.41
N HIS A 23 11.78 -0.47 -16.93
CA HIS A 23 11.30 -1.86 -16.97
C HIS A 23 11.33 -2.47 -18.37
N GLY A 24 11.46 -1.70 -19.45
CA GLY A 24 11.53 -2.23 -20.81
C GLY A 24 10.38 -3.21 -21.11
N LYS A 25 10.72 -4.44 -21.53
CA LYS A 25 9.76 -5.55 -21.73
C LYS A 25 9.64 -6.50 -20.52
N THR A 26 10.30 -6.23 -19.38
CA THR A 26 10.22 -7.11 -18.20
C THR A 26 8.84 -7.13 -17.56
N GLY A 27 7.99 -6.15 -17.91
CA GLY A 27 6.55 -6.17 -17.63
C GLY A 27 5.83 -7.40 -18.18
N GLU A 28 6.34 -8.04 -19.25
CA GLU A 28 5.77 -9.23 -19.89
C GLU A 28 6.41 -10.56 -19.42
N GLY A 29 7.41 -10.48 -18.53
CA GLY A 29 8.30 -11.59 -18.17
C GLY A 29 7.86 -12.46 -16.99
N ARG A 30 8.55 -13.60 -16.80
CA ARG A 30 8.45 -14.42 -15.58
C ARG A 30 8.94 -13.59 -14.38
N GLY A 31 8.01 -13.09 -13.57
CA GLY A 31 8.32 -12.26 -12.40
C GLY A 31 9.37 -12.85 -11.45
N GLY A 32 9.97 -11.99 -10.61
CA GLY A 32 10.98 -12.35 -9.61
C GLY A 32 12.34 -11.71 -9.88
N LEU A 33 13.41 -12.27 -9.28
CA LEU A 33 14.79 -11.74 -9.34
C LEU A 33 15.32 -11.54 -10.79
N TRP A 34 14.79 -12.27 -11.77
CA TRP A 34 15.20 -12.16 -13.17
C TRP A 34 14.78 -10.83 -13.83
N ASN A 35 13.72 -10.18 -13.33
CA ASN A 35 13.30 -8.86 -13.81
C ASN A 35 14.31 -7.76 -13.47
N TYR A 36 15.18 -7.97 -12.47
CA TYR A 36 16.23 -7.01 -12.10
C TYR A 36 17.38 -6.94 -13.09
N ILE A 37 17.67 -8.05 -13.78
CA ILE A 37 18.81 -8.17 -14.72
C ILE A 37 18.56 -7.38 -16.01
N GLY A 38 17.30 -7.04 -16.32
CA GLY A 38 16.91 -6.31 -17.52
C GLY A 38 16.63 -4.81 -17.32
N LYS A 39 16.79 -4.26 -16.11
CA LYS A 39 16.45 -2.85 -15.83
C LYS A 39 17.53 -1.90 -16.33
N ASN A 40 17.12 -0.74 -16.83
CA ASN A 40 18.06 0.31 -17.19
C ASN A 40 18.70 0.92 -15.93
N HIS A 41 20.03 0.90 -15.87
CA HIS A 41 20.79 1.34 -14.71
C HIS A 41 20.66 2.84 -14.41
N GLU A 42 20.57 3.69 -15.44
CA GLU A 42 20.45 5.15 -15.27
C GLU A 42 19.05 5.53 -14.76
N ALA A 43 18.00 4.95 -15.34
CA ALA A 43 16.63 5.16 -14.88
C ALA A 43 16.44 4.65 -13.44
N GLN A 44 17.08 3.54 -13.08
CA GLN A 44 17.06 3.04 -11.72
C GLN A 44 17.80 3.97 -10.74
N GLN A 45 18.98 4.45 -11.10
CA GLN A 45 19.69 5.42 -10.26
C GLN A 45 18.86 6.70 -10.07
N ALA A 46 18.21 7.21 -11.11
CA ALA A 46 17.34 8.38 -11.00
C ALA A 46 16.15 8.13 -10.04
N ALA A 47 15.54 6.95 -10.06
CA ALA A 47 14.50 6.59 -9.07
C ALA A 47 15.07 6.52 -7.65
N VAL A 48 16.24 5.93 -7.46
CA VAL A 48 16.93 5.83 -6.16
C VAL A 48 17.20 7.23 -5.61
N ASP A 49 17.81 8.11 -6.42
CA ASP A 49 18.17 9.46 -5.98
C ASP A 49 16.93 10.30 -5.68
N SER A 50 15.91 10.23 -6.55
CA SER A 50 14.63 10.91 -6.38
C SER A 50 13.90 10.45 -5.11
N TYR A 51 13.97 9.16 -4.77
CA TYR A 51 13.35 8.62 -3.57
C TYR A 51 14.14 8.97 -2.30
N PHE A 52 15.43 8.64 -2.27
CA PHE A 52 16.23 8.74 -1.06
C PHE A 52 16.61 10.18 -0.67
N LYS A 53 16.50 11.18 -1.57
CA LYS A 53 16.65 12.61 -1.20
C LYS A 53 15.70 13.04 -0.06
N HIS A 54 14.57 12.35 0.11
CA HIS A 54 13.59 12.64 1.15
C HIS A 54 13.99 12.12 2.53
N TRP A 55 14.98 11.23 2.60
CA TRP A 55 15.34 10.47 3.80
C TRP A 55 16.83 10.57 4.17
N ASP A 56 17.71 10.69 3.18
CA ASP A 56 19.16 10.74 3.39
C ASP A 56 19.55 11.94 4.26
N ASN A 57 20.35 11.68 5.31
CA ASN A 57 20.82 12.67 6.28
C ASN A 57 19.70 13.41 7.03
N LYS A 58 18.55 12.76 7.24
CA LYS A 58 17.42 13.33 7.99
C LYS A 58 17.04 12.42 9.15
N ALA A 59 17.66 12.65 10.31
CA ALA A 59 17.40 11.84 11.50
C ALA A 59 16.03 12.17 12.13
N ALA A 60 15.40 11.17 12.76
CA ALA A 60 14.09 11.33 13.40
C ALA A 60 14.05 12.45 14.46
N GLY A 61 15.15 12.66 15.20
CA GLY A 61 15.27 13.72 16.21
C GLY A 61 15.33 15.14 15.64
N GLU A 62 15.66 15.30 14.35
CA GLU A 62 15.85 16.59 13.68
C GLU A 62 14.69 16.94 12.73
N GLU A 63 13.71 16.05 12.59
CA GLU A 63 12.61 16.27 11.67
C GLU A 63 11.72 17.43 12.16
N THR A 64 11.39 18.32 11.22
CA THR A 64 10.50 19.46 11.45
C THR A 64 9.22 19.33 10.64
N GLU A 65 8.22 20.17 10.94
CA GLU A 65 6.98 20.22 10.17
C GLU A 65 7.24 20.62 8.69
N GLU A 66 8.24 21.47 8.43
CA GLU A 66 8.66 21.82 7.08
C GLU A 66 9.24 20.62 6.33
N THR A 67 9.99 19.76 7.03
CA THR A 67 10.54 18.52 6.44
C THR A 67 9.42 17.56 6.07
N ARG A 68 8.40 17.42 6.93
CA ARG A 68 7.19 16.63 6.64
C ARG A 68 6.41 17.22 5.48
N LYS A 69 6.20 18.54 5.49
CA LYS A 69 5.52 19.26 4.41
C LYS A 69 6.21 19.04 3.08
N ALA A 70 7.53 19.12 3.01
CA ALA A 70 8.28 18.87 1.78
C ALA A 70 8.07 17.44 1.23
N ARG A 71 7.96 16.43 2.11
CA ARG A 71 7.60 15.06 1.68
C ARG A 71 6.16 14.98 1.16
N ARG A 72 5.21 15.61 1.86
CA ARG A 72 3.80 15.64 1.46
C ARG A 72 3.58 16.39 0.14
N ASP A 73 4.29 17.49 -0.09
CA ASP A 73 4.20 18.26 -1.33
C ASP A 73 4.67 17.44 -2.55
N GLU A 74 5.59 16.48 -2.35
CA GLU A 74 6.10 15.58 -3.40
C GLU A 74 5.53 14.15 -3.31
N TYR A 75 4.40 13.93 -2.61
CA TYR A 75 3.88 12.59 -2.29
C TYR A 75 3.72 11.68 -3.52
N ALA A 76 3.24 12.23 -4.65
CA ALA A 76 2.95 11.47 -5.85
C ALA A 76 4.25 10.94 -6.49
N THR A 77 5.26 11.79 -6.62
CA THR A 77 6.59 11.42 -7.10
C THR A 77 7.29 10.46 -6.14
N LEU A 78 7.23 10.71 -4.83
CA LEU A 78 7.80 9.84 -3.80
C LEU A 78 7.23 8.43 -3.90
N THR A 79 5.90 8.31 -3.90
CA THR A 79 5.18 7.02 -3.98
C THR A 79 5.46 6.29 -5.30
N ARG A 80 5.43 7.01 -6.42
CA ARG A 80 5.68 6.43 -7.75
C ARG A 80 7.09 5.84 -7.86
N HIS A 81 8.11 6.58 -7.43
CA HIS A 81 9.49 6.08 -7.46
C HIS A 81 9.73 4.95 -6.47
N TYR A 82 9.13 5.00 -5.29
CA TYR A 82 9.15 3.89 -4.34
C TYR A 82 8.67 2.59 -4.98
N TYR A 83 7.46 2.57 -5.55
CA TYR A 83 6.91 1.35 -6.15
C TYR A 83 7.65 0.91 -7.41
N ASN A 84 8.25 1.83 -8.16
CA ASN A 84 9.15 1.48 -9.26
C ASN A 84 10.39 0.69 -8.81
N LEU A 85 10.89 0.97 -7.61
CA LEU A 85 12.02 0.25 -7.01
C LEU A 85 11.58 -1.06 -6.33
N ALA A 86 10.46 -1.02 -5.61
CA ALA A 86 10.07 -2.07 -4.67
C ALA A 86 9.16 -3.16 -5.24
N THR A 87 8.38 -2.91 -6.32
CA THR A 87 7.33 -3.84 -6.78
C THR A 87 7.82 -5.28 -6.99
N ASP A 88 8.95 -5.48 -7.69
CA ASP A 88 9.45 -6.84 -7.93
C ASP A 88 9.97 -7.51 -6.64
N LEU A 89 10.50 -6.73 -5.67
CA LEU A 89 10.86 -7.25 -4.34
C LEU A 89 9.61 -7.69 -3.58
N TYR A 90 8.51 -6.93 -3.65
CA TYR A 90 7.26 -7.31 -3.02
C TYR A 90 6.66 -8.56 -3.65
N GLU A 91 6.59 -8.66 -4.97
CA GLU A 91 5.99 -9.85 -5.61
C GLU A 91 6.80 -11.12 -5.37
N TYR A 92 8.12 -11.01 -5.33
CA TYR A 92 9.00 -12.12 -5.01
C TYR A 92 8.99 -12.45 -3.52
N GLY A 93 9.04 -11.42 -2.67
CA GLY A 93 9.30 -11.54 -1.25
C GLY A 93 8.06 -11.66 -0.37
N TRP A 94 6.92 -11.17 -0.84
CA TRP A 94 5.67 -11.09 -0.09
C TRP A 94 4.58 -11.88 -0.80
N SER A 95 3.85 -11.26 -1.73
CA SER A 95 2.86 -11.88 -2.61
C SER A 95 2.42 -10.88 -3.68
N GLN A 96 1.38 -11.18 -4.46
CA GLN A 96 0.74 -10.23 -5.38
C GLN A 96 -0.31 -9.33 -4.70
N SER A 97 -0.54 -9.53 -3.39
CA SER A 97 -1.36 -8.66 -2.53
C SER A 97 -0.43 -7.97 -1.53
N PHE A 98 -0.19 -6.67 -1.77
CA PHE A 98 0.76 -5.87 -1.00
C PHE A 98 0.07 -5.25 0.22
N HIS A 99 -0.36 -6.10 1.16
CA HIS A 99 -0.97 -5.64 2.39
C HIS A 99 -0.76 -6.66 3.51
N PHE A 100 -1.07 -6.25 4.73
CA PHE A 100 -1.04 -7.09 5.91
C PHE A 100 -2.37 -7.81 6.14
N CYS A 101 -2.32 -8.85 6.96
CA CYS A 101 -3.51 -9.58 7.37
C CYS A 101 -3.30 -10.15 8.76
N ARG A 102 -4.42 -10.61 9.33
CA ARG A 102 -4.41 -11.39 10.56
C ARG A 102 -4.24 -12.85 10.26
N PHE A 103 -3.69 -13.58 11.22
CA PHE A 103 -3.41 -15.00 11.06
C PHE A 103 -4.21 -15.84 12.07
N SER A 104 -4.83 -16.90 11.56
CA SER A 104 -5.34 -17.98 12.40
C SER A 104 -4.28 -19.07 12.52
N LYS A 105 -4.33 -19.85 13.61
CA LYS A 105 -3.43 -20.98 13.81
C LYS A 105 -3.59 -22.05 12.73
N GLY A 106 -2.47 -22.49 12.16
CA GLY A 106 -2.39 -23.43 11.05
C GLY A 106 -2.75 -22.84 9.68
N GLU A 107 -3.09 -21.55 9.60
CA GLU A 107 -3.51 -20.93 8.35
C GLU A 107 -2.31 -20.51 7.51
N PRO A 108 -2.18 -20.99 6.26
CA PRO A 108 -1.06 -20.58 5.42
C PRO A 108 -1.24 -19.14 4.92
N PHE A 109 -0.10 -18.47 4.70
CA PHE A 109 -0.04 -17.04 4.44
C PHE A 109 -0.99 -16.52 3.35
N ARG A 110 -1.06 -17.22 2.21
CA ARG A 110 -1.93 -16.81 1.08
C ARG A 110 -3.41 -16.93 1.41
N GLN A 111 -3.81 -17.95 2.18
CA GLN A 111 -5.19 -18.07 2.65
C GLN A 111 -5.53 -16.97 3.67
N ALA A 112 -4.60 -16.62 4.56
CA ALA A 112 -4.81 -15.55 5.54
C ALA A 112 -5.03 -14.19 4.86
N ILE A 113 -4.24 -13.87 3.83
CA ILE A 113 -4.41 -12.67 3.00
C ILE A 113 -5.79 -12.70 2.30
N ALA A 114 -6.11 -13.76 1.57
CA ALA A 114 -7.39 -13.87 0.87
C ALA A 114 -8.59 -13.77 1.83
N ARG A 115 -8.51 -14.40 3.01
CA ARG A 115 -9.54 -14.27 4.05
C ARG A 115 -9.71 -12.83 4.52
N HIS A 116 -8.61 -12.07 4.64
CA HIS A 116 -8.67 -10.67 5.02
C HIS A 116 -9.37 -9.81 3.96
N GLU A 117 -9.05 -10.03 2.68
CA GLU A 117 -9.69 -9.37 1.55
C GLU A 117 -11.19 -9.73 1.48
N HIS A 118 -11.56 -11.01 1.64
CA HIS A 118 -12.95 -11.46 1.70
C HIS A 118 -13.70 -10.87 2.90
N TYR A 119 -13.03 -10.71 4.04
CA TYR A 119 -13.63 -10.09 5.21
C TYR A 119 -13.98 -8.63 4.93
N LEU A 120 -13.13 -7.85 4.25
CA LEU A 120 -13.49 -6.49 3.81
C LEU A 120 -14.72 -6.51 2.91
N ALA A 121 -14.71 -7.34 1.86
CA ALA A 121 -15.81 -7.45 0.91
C ALA A 121 -17.14 -7.83 1.60
N LEU A 122 -17.09 -8.78 2.54
CA LEU A 122 -18.23 -9.19 3.35
C LEU A 122 -18.76 -8.04 4.20
N ARG A 123 -17.88 -7.31 4.89
CA ARG A 123 -18.25 -6.21 5.79
C ARG A 123 -18.81 -5.00 5.06
N MET A 124 -18.38 -4.77 3.83
CA MET A 124 -18.97 -3.79 2.92
C MET A 124 -20.31 -4.25 2.32
N GLY A 125 -20.58 -5.56 2.35
CA GLY A 125 -21.76 -6.14 1.70
C GLY A 125 -21.69 -6.07 0.18
N LEU A 126 -20.50 -6.28 -0.40
CA LEU A 126 -20.31 -6.32 -1.85
C LEU A 126 -21.14 -7.44 -2.48
N LYS A 127 -21.71 -7.16 -3.65
CA LYS A 127 -22.60 -8.08 -4.37
C LYS A 127 -22.17 -8.27 -5.81
N GLU A 128 -22.67 -9.35 -6.39
CA GLU A 128 -22.52 -9.65 -7.81
C GLU A 128 -22.87 -8.45 -8.69
N ASN A 129 -22.11 -8.27 -9.76
CA ASN A 129 -22.32 -7.25 -10.80
C ASN A 129 -22.26 -5.79 -10.33
N GLN A 130 -22.04 -5.49 -9.05
CA GLN A 130 -21.76 -4.12 -8.61
C GLN A 130 -20.52 -3.58 -9.30
N ARG A 131 -20.52 -2.27 -9.58
CA ARG A 131 -19.35 -1.57 -10.08
C ARG A 131 -18.57 -1.03 -8.89
N VAL A 132 -17.39 -1.61 -8.65
CA VAL A 132 -16.54 -1.33 -7.49
C VAL A 132 -15.25 -0.65 -7.92
N LEU A 133 -14.79 0.36 -7.18
CA LEU A 133 -13.47 0.97 -7.37
C LEU A 133 -12.50 0.42 -6.31
N ASP A 134 -11.33 -0.03 -6.77
CA ASP A 134 -10.17 -0.34 -5.93
C ASP A 134 -9.16 0.81 -6.02
N VAL A 135 -9.05 1.60 -4.96
CA VAL A 135 -8.17 2.77 -4.90
C VAL A 135 -6.79 2.35 -4.41
N GLY A 136 -5.79 2.46 -5.29
CA GLY A 136 -4.42 2.01 -5.02
C GLY A 136 -4.24 0.50 -5.24
N CYS A 137 -4.77 -0.02 -6.35
CA CYS A 137 -4.94 -1.46 -6.59
C CYS A 137 -3.65 -2.32 -6.70
N GLY A 138 -2.46 -1.73 -6.58
CA GLY A 138 -1.18 -2.45 -6.72
C GLY A 138 -1.09 -3.22 -8.04
N VAL A 139 -0.59 -4.47 -7.96
CA VAL A 139 -0.60 -5.44 -9.09
C VAL A 139 -1.91 -6.25 -9.16
N GLY A 140 -2.98 -5.75 -8.53
CA GLY A 140 -4.35 -6.27 -8.63
C GLY A 140 -4.63 -7.56 -7.87
N GLY A 141 -3.77 -7.97 -6.91
CA GLY A 141 -4.00 -9.17 -6.09
C GLY A 141 -5.36 -9.16 -5.39
N PRO A 142 -5.65 -8.15 -4.55
CA PRO A 142 -6.93 -8.06 -3.86
C PRO A 142 -8.12 -7.97 -4.80
N ALA A 143 -8.01 -7.20 -5.90
CA ALA A 143 -9.05 -7.13 -6.91
C ALA A 143 -9.39 -8.51 -7.51
N ARG A 144 -8.38 -9.37 -7.76
CA ARG A 144 -8.63 -10.72 -8.28
C ARG A 144 -9.33 -11.61 -7.26
N GLU A 145 -8.90 -11.59 -6.01
CA GLU A 145 -9.52 -12.41 -4.95
C GLU A 145 -10.94 -11.92 -4.61
N ILE A 146 -11.14 -10.62 -4.41
CA ILE A 146 -12.47 -10.04 -4.15
C ILE A 146 -13.42 -10.27 -5.34
N CYS A 147 -12.93 -10.16 -6.58
CA CYS A 147 -13.74 -10.45 -7.76
C CYS A 147 -14.21 -11.92 -7.79
N LYS A 148 -13.31 -12.89 -7.51
CA LYS A 148 -13.68 -14.31 -7.45
C LYS A 148 -14.67 -14.62 -6.32
N PHE A 149 -14.58 -13.87 -5.21
CA PHE A 149 -15.45 -14.05 -4.06
C PHE A 149 -16.85 -13.44 -4.24
N THR A 150 -16.95 -12.32 -4.96
CA THR A 150 -18.18 -11.51 -5.02
C THR A 150 -18.87 -11.46 -6.37
N ASP A 151 -18.19 -11.84 -7.46
CA ASP A 151 -18.61 -11.63 -8.85
C ASP A 151 -18.87 -10.15 -9.24
N ALA A 152 -18.31 -9.20 -8.48
CA ALA A 152 -18.36 -7.77 -8.77
C ALA A 152 -17.50 -7.39 -10.01
N ASN A 153 -17.84 -6.26 -10.63
CA ASN A 153 -17.03 -5.64 -11.68
C ASN A 153 -16.10 -4.60 -11.04
N ILE A 154 -14.80 -4.88 -10.98
CA ILE A 154 -13.84 -4.05 -10.26
C ILE A 154 -12.98 -3.24 -11.24
N VAL A 155 -12.92 -1.93 -11.00
CA VAL A 155 -11.98 -1.01 -11.66
C VAL A 155 -10.88 -0.69 -10.67
N GLY A 156 -9.64 -1.05 -10.97
CA GLY A 156 -8.48 -0.66 -10.17
C GLY A 156 -7.89 0.66 -10.63
N LEU A 157 -7.63 1.57 -9.68
CA LEU A 157 -6.94 2.84 -9.89
C LEU A 157 -5.55 2.78 -9.26
N ASN A 158 -4.51 3.16 -9.99
CA ASN A 158 -3.15 3.23 -9.45
C ASN A 158 -2.31 4.27 -10.20
N ASN A 159 -1.35 4.90 -9.51
CA ASN A 159 -0.46 5.91 -10.07
C ASN A 159 0.80 5.32 -10.72
N ASN A 160 0.98 4.00 -10.73
CA ASN A 160 2.17 3.34 -11.27
C ASN A 160 1.85 2.51 -12.53
N ASP A 161 2.37 2.93 -13.69
CA ASP A 161 2.09 2.26 -14.97
C ASP A 161 2.63 0.82 -15.03
N TYR A 162 3.75 0.54 -14.36
CA TYR A 162 4.30 -0.81 -14.28
C TYR A 162 3.33 -1.75 -13.55
N GLN A 163 2.78 -1.32 -12.42
CA GLN A 163 1.81 -2.10 -11.68
C GLN A 163 0.49 -2.29 -12.44
N ILE A 164 0.00 -1.27 -13.14
CA ILE A 164 -1.20 -1.37 -14.01
C ILE A 164 -1.01 -2.42 -15.12
N GLU A 165 0.16 -2.42 -15.77
CA GLU A 165 0.49 -3.41 -16.80
C GLU A 165 0.46 -4.84 -16.24
N ARG A 166 1.09 -5.04 -15.08
CA ARG A 166 1.10 -6.34 -14.40
C ARG A 166 -0.28 -6.80 -13.96
N ALA A 167 -1.05 -5.91 -13.34
CA ALA A 167 -2.41 -6.19 -12.90
C ALA A 167 -3.29 -6.66 -14.07
N THR A 168 -3.17 -5.96 -15.21
CA THR A 168 -3.87 -6.31 -16.46
C THR A 168 -3.48 -7.69 -16.97
N GLN A 169 -2.17 -8.01 -16.97
CA GLN A 169 -1.68 -9.32 -17.40
C GLN A 169 -2.13 -10.44 -16.46
N TYR A 170 -2.11 -10.23 -15.15
CA TYR A 170 -2.57 -11.23 -14.18
C TYR A 170 -4.07 -11.49 -14.28
N ALA A 171 -4.88 -10.44 -14.41
CA ALA A 171 -6.31 -10.61 -14.68
C ALA A 171 -6.56 -11.40 -15.97
N LYS A 172 -5.80 -11.13 -17.04
CA LYS A 172 -5.87 -11.91 -18.28
C LYS A 172 -5.48 -13.37 -18.09
N LYS A 173 -4.38 -13.63 -17.39
CA LYS A 173 -3.87 -14.98 -17.11
C LYS A 173 -4.87 -15.82 -16.31
N GLU A 174 -5.63 -15.19 -15.43
CA GLU A 174 -6.67 -15.83 -14.61
C GLU A 174 -8.07 -15.82 -15.26
N GLY A 175 -8.20 -15.31 -16.49
CA GLY A 175 -9.49 -15.27 -17.21
C GLY A 175 -10.48 -14.20 -16.71
N LEU A 176 -10.03 -13.25 -15.90
CA LEU A 176 -10.85 -12.25 -15.22
C LEU A 176 -10.95 -10.91 -15.95
N SER A 177 -10.36 -10.76 -17.15
CA SER A 177 -10.39 -9.49 -17.92
C SER A 177 -11.79 -8.99 -18.29
N HIS A 178 -12.83 -9.82 -18.17
CA HIS A 178 -14.22 -9.43 -18.41
C HIS A 178 -14.89 -8.80 -17.17
N LYS A 179 -14.29 -8.93 -15.99
CA LYS A 179 -14.74 -8.35 -14.71
C LYS A 179 -13.77 -7.32 -14.15
N LEU A 180 -12.50 -7.38 -14.54
CA LEU A 180 -11.44 -6.52 -14.03
C LEU A 180 -10.87 -5.60 -15.11
N SER A 181 -10.76 -4.33 -14.78
CA SER A 181 -10.06 -3.33 -15.58
C SER A 181 -9.20 -2.44 -14.69
N TYR A 182 -8.14 -1.86 -15.25
CA TYR A 182 -7.18 -1.06 -14.49
C TYR A 182 -6.91 0.25 -15.20
N VAL A 183 -6.84 1.35 -14.43
CA VAL A 183 -6.72 2.72 -14.94
C VAL A 183 -5.57 3.41 -14.22
N LYS A 184 -4.68 4.03 -15.00
CA LYS A 184 -3.67 4.95 -14.49
C LYS A 184 -4.32 6.25 -14.05
N GLY A 185 -4.05 6.65 -12.80
CA GLY A 185 -4.45 7.96 -12.29
C GLY A 185 -3.94 8.22 -10.88
N ASP A 186 -3.92 9.49 -10.51
CA ASP A 186 -3.74 9.93 -9.13
C ASP A 186 -5.10 9.88 -8.41
N PHE A 187 -5.15 9.20 -7.27
CA PHE A 187 -6.39 9.08 -6.49
C PHE A 187 -6.87 10.41 -5.90
N MET A 188 -6.00 11.44 -5.85
CA MET A 188 -6.37 12.79 -5.42
C MET A 188 -7.07 13.58 -6.54
N GLN A 189 -7.07 13.04 -7.76
CA GLN A 189 -7.53 13.70 -8.98
C GLN A 189 -8.28 12.68 -9.86
N MET A 190 -9.28 12.01 -9.30
CA MET A 190 -9.94 10.89 -9.97
C MET A 190 -10.70 11.34 -11.21
N SER A 191 -10.28 10.87 -12.38
CA SER A 191 -10.93 11.15 -13.67
C SER A 191 -12.21 10.32 -13.89
N PHE A 192 -13.04 10.16 -12.85
CA PHE A 192 -14.35 9.53 -12.90
C PHE A 192 -15.45 10.56 -12.66
N PRO A 193 -16.60 10.47 -13.33
CA PRO A 193 -17.76 11.29 -13.00
C PRO A 193 -18.25 11.03 -11.56
N ASP A 194 -18.91 12.01 -10.98
CA ASP A 194 -19.59 11.87 -9.70
C ASP A 194 -20.58 10.70 -9.73
N ASN A 195 -20.77 10.02 -8.59
CA ASN A 195 -21.76 8.95 -8.45
C ASN A 195 -21.59 7.81 -9.47
N SER A 196 -20.35 7.42 -9.75
CA SER A 196 -20.00 6.38 -10.73
C SER A 196 -20.00 4.95 -10.18
N PHE A 197 -19.74 4.76 -8.89
CA PHE A 197 -19.47 3.46 -8.27
C PHE A 197 -20.48 3.10 -7.18
N ASP A 198 -20.86 1.82 -7.12
CA ASP A 198 -21.74 1.28 -6.08
C ASP A 198 -21.01 1.12 -4.74
N ALA A 199 -19.71 0.80 -4.81
CA ALA A 199 -18.82 0.71 -3.67
C ALA A 199 -17.40 1.12 -4.05
N VAL A 200 -16.62 1.55 -3.07
CA VAL A 200 -15.20 1.82 -3.20
C VAL A 200 -14.47 1.16 -2.05
N TYR A 201 -13.33 0.53 -2.31
CA TYR A 201 -12.43 0.12 -1.24
C TYR A 201 -11.01 0.62 -1.48
N ALA A 202 -10.26 0.75 -0.39
CA ALA A 202 -8.83 0.97 -0.39
C ALA A 202 -8.18 0.04 0.63
N ILE A 203 -7.20 -0.75 0.22
CA ILE A 203 -6.46 -1.62 1.14
C ILE A 203 -5.06 -1.04 1.25
N GLU A 204 -4.77 -0.42 2.38
CA GLU A 204 -3.43 0.05 2.77
C GLU A 204 -2.83 1.06 1.78
N ALA A 205 -3.67 1.83 1.07
CA ALA A 205 -3.22 2.71 0.00
C ALA A 205 -3.42 4.21 0.26
N THR A 206 -4.46 4.58 1.00
CA THR A 206 -4.84 5.99 1.21
C THR A 206 -3.86 6.74 2.12
N VAL A 207 -3.07 6.02 2.93
CA VAL A 207 -1.92 6.55 3.67
C VAL A 207 -0.88 7.25 2.79
N HIS A 208 -0.79 6.92 1.50
CA HIS A 208 0.12 7.61 0.56
C HIS A 208 -0.40 8.99 0.13
N ALA A 209 -1.67 9.32 0.41
CA ALA A 209 -2.24 10.62 0.10
C ALA A 209 -1.63 11.71 1.01
N PRO A 210 -1.52 12.96 0.52
CA PRO A 210 -1.02 14.07 1.34
C PRO A 210 -2.04 14.51 2.40
N SER A 211 -3.30 14.07 2.28
CA SER A 211 -4.40 14.36 3.19
C SER A 211 -5.47 13.28 3.09
N LEU A 212 -5.82 12.66 4.23
CA LEU A 212 -6.90 11.68 4.33
C LEU A 212 -8.28 12.30 3.99
N GLU A 213 -8.55 13.51 4.49
CA GLU A 213 -9.80 14.22 4.16
C GLU A 213 -9.93 14.47 2.66
N GLY A 214 -8.83 14.86 2.00
CA GLY A 214 -8.81 15.10 0.56
C GLY A 214 -9.14 13.84 -0.26
N ILE A 215 -8.47 12.72 0.03
CA ILE A 215 -8.75 11.46 -0.68
C ILE A 215 -10.15 10.91 -0.37
N TYR A 216 -10.58 10.96 0.90
CA TYR A 216 -11.92 10.51 1.27
C TYR A 216 -13.01 11.37 0.62
N SER A 217 -12.76 12.66 0.38
CA SER A 217 -13.67 13.54 -0.37
C SER A 217 -13.78 13.14 -1.84
N GLU A 218 -12.68 12.78 -2.51
CA GLU A 218 -12.72 12.25 -3.88
C GLU A 218 -13.46 10.91 -3.95
N ILE A 219 -13.22 10.01 -2.99
CA ILE A 219 -13.95 8.74 -2.86
C ILE A 219 -15.44 9.00 -2.66
N PHE A 220 -15.81 9.93 -1.78
CA PHE A 220 -17.19 10.33 -1.55
C PHE A 220 -17.84 10.87 -2.83
N ARG A 221 -17.13 11.69 -3.61
CA ARG A 221 -17.62 12.24 -4.88
C ARG A 221 -17.97 11.15 -5.89
N VAL A 222 -17.08 10.18 -6.09
CA VAL A 222 -17.27 9.11 -7.10
C VAL A 222 -18.23 8.00 -6.64
N LEU A 223 -18.51 7.87 -5.35
CA LEU A 223 -19.54 6.97 -4.82
C LEU A 223 -20.95 7.45 -5.16
N LYS A 224 -21.83 6.52 -5.54
CA LYS A 224 -23.27 6.78 -5.67
C LYS A 224 -23.89 7.10 -4.30
N PRO A 225 -25.01 7.85 -4.23
CA PRO A 225 -25.78 7.98 -3.00
C PRO A 225 -26.19 6.59 -2.46
N GLY A 226 -25.99 6.34 -1.17
CA GLY A 226 -26.18 5.03 -0.54
C GLY A 226 -25.01 4.05 -0.71
N GLY A 227 -24.00 4.41 -1.52
CA GLY A 227 -22.80 3.60 -1.75
C GLY A 227 -21.90 3.50 -0.52
N VAL A 228 -21.04 2.49 -0.50
CA VAL A 228 -20.20 2.15 0.66
C VAL A 228 -18.71 2.33 0.35
N PHE A 229 -17.99 2.92 1.30
CA PHE A 229 -16.52 2.98 1.33
C PHE A 229 -16.00 2.04 2.42
N GLY A 230 -15.10 1.14 2.09
CA GLY A 230 -14.37 0.31 3.05
C GLY A 230 -12.87 0.50 2.94
N VAL A 231 -12.17 0.62 4.06
CA VAL A 231 -10.72 0.81 4.06
C VAL A 231 -10.03 0.02 5.16
N TYR A 232 -8.86 -0.52 4.83
CA TYR A 232 -7.82 -0.88 5.80
C TYR A 232 -6.74 0.20 5.75
N GLU A 233 -6.60 0.96 6.84
CA GLU A 233 -5.73 2.13 6.87
C GLU A 233 -4.51 1.91 7.78
N TRP A 234 -3.39 2.50 7.38
CA TRP A 234 -2.17 2.60 8.16
C TRP A 234 -2.24 3.83 9.05
N LEU A 235 -2.32 3.63 10.36
CA LEU A 235 -2.51 4.72 11.32
C LEU A 235 -1.62 4.57 12.55
N MET A 236 -1.19 5.70 13.07
CA MET A 236 -0.58 5.80 14.39
C MET A 236 -1.68 5.72 15.45
N THR A 237 -1.48 4.89 16.45
CA THR A 237 -2.44 4.69 17.55
C THR A 237 -2.31 5.79 18.61
N ASP A 238 -3.20 5.78 19.60
CA ASP A 238 -3.15 6.69 20.75
C ASP A 238 -1.89 6.52 21.61
N LYS A 239 -1.19 5.38 21.51
CA LYS A 239 0.09 5.17 22.23
C LYS A 239 1.27 5.84 21.54
N TYR A 240 1.12 6.22 20.28
CA TYR A 240 2.16 6.96 19.58
C TYR A 240 2.27 8.38 20.13
N ASP A 241 3.49 8.72 20.52
CA ASP A 241 3.86 10.03 21.03
C ASP A 241 4.94 10.61 20.13
N ASN A 242 4.65 11.75 19.51
CA ASN A 242 5.56 12.41 18.60
C ASN A 242 6.73 13.10 19.32
N ASP A 243 6.63 13.36 20.61
CA ASP A 243 7.71 13.97 21.39
C ASP A 243 8.71 12.92 21.90
N ASN A 244 8.36 11.63 21.78
CA ASN A 244 9.26 10.52 22.10
C ASN A 244 10.17 10.18 20.90
N PRO A 245 11.50 10.35 21.00
CA PRO A 245 12.42 10.09 19.89
C PRO A 245 12.37 8.65 19.35
N HIS A 246 12.17 7.66 20.22
CA HIS A 246 12.08 6.25 19.84
C HIS A 246 10.83 5.99 18.99
N HIS A 247 9.68 6.55 19.40
CA HIS A 247 8.46 6.46 18.61
C HIS A 247 8.62 7.11 17.23
N ARG A 248 9.27 8.30 17.17
CA ARG A 248 9.54 8.98 15.90
C ARG A 248 10.44 8.14 14.99
N GLU A 249 11.46 7.48 15.54
CA GLU A 249 12.34 6.59 14.78
C GLU A 249 11.58 5.42 14.16
N ILE A 250 10.71 4.77 14.94
CA ILE A 250 9.83 3.71 14.44
C ILE A 250 8.93 4.23 13.31
N ARG A 251 8.22 5.33 13.53
CA ARG A 251 7.35 5.93 12.49
C ARG A 251 8.13 6.28 11.23
N LEU A 252 9.30 6.92 11.36
CA LEU A 252 10.10 7.35 10.22
C LEU A 252 10.67 6.17 9.44
N GLY A 253 11.08 5.10 10.12
CA GLY A 253 11.54 3.87 9.48
C GLY A 253 10.43 3.15 8.70
N ILE A 254 9.19 3.18 9.21
CA ILE A 254 8.00 2.72 8.48
C ILE A 254 7.77 3.61 7.25
N GLU A 255 7.71 4.94 7.44
CA GLU A 255 7.47 5.88 6.34
C GLU A 255 8.50 5.76 5.20
N GLN A 256 9.79 5.68 5.56
CA GLN A 256 10.88 5.51 4.61
C GLN A 256 10.88 4.14 3.94
N GLY A 257 10.56 3.08 4.66
CA GLY A 257 10.67 1.74 4.10
C GLY A 257 9.44 1.35 3.28
N ASP A 258 8.31 2.04 3.45
CA ASP A 258 7.05 1.76 2.76
C ASP A 258 6.63 2.89 1.79
N GLY A 259 7.41 3.95 1.62
CA GLY A 259 7.12 5.03 0.65
C GLY A 259 5.93 5.90 1.06
N ILE A 260 5.77 6.12 2.36
CA ILE A 260 4.68 6.90 2.94
C ILE A 260 5.20 8.31 3.23
N SER A 261 4.48 9.33 2.77
CA SER A 261 4.92 10.72 2.95
C SER A 261 4.82 11.18 4.41
N ASN A 262 3.72 10.81 5.07
CA ASN A 262 3.41 11.09 6.47
C ASN A 262 2.31 10.14 6.95
N MET A 263 2.53 9.42 8.04
CA MET A 263 1.47 8.66 8.71
C MET A 263 0.67 9.55 9.66
N GLU A 264 -0.64 9.38 9.65
CA GLU A 264 -1.57 10.12 10.50
C GLU A 264 -2.06 9.28 11.68
N LYS A 265 -2.61 9.94 12.70
CA LYS A 265 -3.25 9.25 13.84
C LYS A 265 -4.65 8.74 13.49
N ILE A 266 -5.12 7.73 14.23
CA ILE A 266 -6.48 7.19 14.12
C ILE A 266 -7.55 8.29 14.16
N GLU A 267 -7.42 9.22 15.11
CA GLU A 267 -8.35 10.36 15.26
C GLU A 267 -8.49 11.19 13.97
N VAL A 268 -7.39 11.40 13.25
CA VAL A 268 -7.37 12.20 12.01
C VAL A 268 -8.15 11.48 10.91
N ALA A 269 -8.01 10.16 10.80
CA ALA A 269 -8.72 9.38 9.80
C ALA A 269 -10.23 9.31 10.08
N LEU A 270 -10.61 9.18 11.35
CA LEU A 270 -12.02 9.19 11.77
C LEU A 270 -12.69 10.54 11.50
N GLU A 271 -11.99 11.64 11.78
CA GLU A 271 -12.51 12.98 11.46
C GLU A 271 -12.52 13.24 9.95
N ALA A 272 -11.53 12.75 9.19
CA ALA A 272 -11.53 12.82 7.74
C ALA A 272 -12.75 12.12 7.12
N MET A 273 -13.14 10.94 7.63
CA MET A 273 -14.35 10.23 7.18
C MET A 273 -15.61 11.08 7.38
N LYS A 274 -15.75 11.72 8.55
CA LYS A 274 -16.89 12.60 8.86
C LYS A 274 -16.87 13.86 8.01
N ALA A 275 -15.70 14.50 7.88
CA ALA A 275 -15.52 15.74 7.12
C ALA A 275 -15.83 15.54 5.62
N ALA A 276 -15.47 14.38 5.06
CA ALA A 276 -15.83 14.01 3.69
C ALA A 276 -17.33 13.75 3.50
N GLY A 277 -18.10 13.57 4.58
CA GLY A 277 -19.55 13.40 4.57
C GLY A 277 -20.05 11.97 4.74
N PHE A 278 -19.18 11.01 5.11
CA PHE A 278 -19.60 9.64 5.35
C PHE A 278 -20.33 9.47 6.69
N GLU A 279 -21.36 8.63 6.69
CA GLU A 279 -21.91 8.03 7.89
C GLU A 279 -21.04 6.83 8.27
N LEU A 280 -20.26 6.95 9.35
CA LEU A 280 -19.38 5.88 9.80
C LEU A 280 -20.20 4.74 10.44
N GLU A 281 -20.32 3.62 9.72
CA GLU A 281 -21.09 2.45 10.16
C GLU A 281 -20.26 1.52 11.04
N PHE A 282 -18.95 1.49 10.80
CA PHE A 282 -18.04 0.63 11.54
C PHE A 282 -16.62 1.20 11.55
N ASN A 283 -15.94 1.04 12.68
CA ASN A 283 -14.49 1.14 12.74
C ASN A 283 -13.92 0.21 13.81
N GLU A 284 -12.74 -0.36 13.57
CA GLU A 284 -12.03 -1.23 14.51
C GLU A 284 -10.55 -1.36 14.12
N ASP A 285 -9.67 -1.35 15.12
CA ASP A 285 -8.30 -1.79 14.94
C ASP A 285 -8.23 -3.33 14.89
N LEU A 286 -8.11 -3.89 13.68
CA LEU A 286 -8.03 -5.34 13.52
C LEU A 286 -6.71 -5.92 14.01
N ALA A 287 -5.64 -5.12 14.06
CA ALA A 287 -4.33 -5.54 14.55
C ALA A 287 -4.31 -5.74 16.07
N ASP A 288 -5.24 -5.10 16.81
CA ASP A 288 -5.32 -5.19 18.27
C ASP A 288 -6.22 -6.33 18.78
N ARG A 289 -6.88 -7.07 17.88
CA ARG A 289 -7.64 -8.25 18.31
C ARG A 289 -6.70 -9.30 18.95
N PRO A 290 -7.20 -10.08 19.92
CA PRO A 290 -6.38 -11.01 20.71
C PRO A 290 -6.10 -12.32 19.95
N ASP A 291 -5.50 -12.23 18.77
CA ASP A 291 -5.06 -13.38 18.01
C ASP A 291 -3.83 -14.03 18.66
N GLU A 292 -3.74 -15.36 18.59
CA GLU A 292 -2.59 -16.11 19.11
C GLU A 292 -1.30 -15.74 18.36
N LEU A 293 -1.40 -15.43 17.07
CA LEU A 293 -0.29 -15.06 16.21
C LEU A 293 -0.36 -13.57 15.88
N PRO A 294 0.74 -12.82 16.04
CA PRO A 294 0.76 -11.42 15.66
C PRO A 294 0.71 -11.26 14.13
N TRP A 295 0.03 -10.22 13.65
CA TRP A 295 0.01 -9.86 12.23
C TRP A 295 1.41 -9.64 11.63
N TYR A 296 2.39 -9.23 12.44
CA TYR A 296 3.76 -9.00 12.03
C TYR A 296 4.64 -10.26 12.05
N TYR A 297 4.10 -11.44 12.40
CA TYR A 297 4.92 -12.64 12.54
C TYR A 297 5.78 -12.97 11.29
N PRO A 298 5.30 -12.79 10.04
CA PRO A 298 6.10 -13.10 8.85
C PRO A 298 7.33 -12.20 8.71
N LEU A 299 7.33 -11.02 9.34
CA LEU A 299 8.42 -10.04 9.34
C LEU A 299 9.36 -10.20 10.55
N SER A 300 8.90 -10.86 11.61
CA SER A 300 9.55 -10.87 12.91
C SER A 300 10.90 -11.58 12.96
N GLY A 301 11.13 -12.53 12.06
CA GLY A 301 12.25 -13.46 12.13
C GLY A 301 12.23 -14.37 13.36
N ASP A 302 11.12 -14.41 14.11
CA ASP A 302 11.00 -15.15 15.35
C ASP A 302 10.46 -16.56 15.09
N LEU A 303 11.36 -17.55 15.20
CA LEU A 303 11.03 -18.96 14.97
C LEU A 303 9.98 -19.51 15.94
N ARG A 304 9.66 -18.82 17.03
CA ARG A 304 8.58 -19.22 17.95
C ARG A 304 7.19 -19.12 17.32
N TYR A 305 7.01 -18.28 16.30
CA TYR A 305 5.77 -18.17 15.55
C TYR A 305 5.67 -19.14 14.36
N MET A 306 6.68 -19.98 14.16
CA MET A 306 6.67 -20.99 13.10
C MET A 306 5.51 -21.96 13.31
N GLN A 307 4.57 -21.98 12.37
CA GLN A 307 3.37 -22.84 12.46
C GLN A 307 3.64 -24.19 11.80
N THR A 308 4.38 -24.18 10.69
CA THR A 308 4.82 -25.37 9.97
C THR A 308 6.28 -25.22 9.53
N ILE A 309 6.91 -26.33 9.14
CA ILE A 309 8.27 -26.30 8.58
C ILE A 309 8.39 -25.42 7.32
N TRP A 310 7.27 -25.17 6.63
CA TRP A 310 7.22 -24.33 5.44
C TRP A 310 7.30 -22.83 5.74
N ASP A 311 7.13 -22.40 7.00
CA ASP A 311 7.35 -21.02 7.41
C ASP A 311 8.84 -20.70 7.61
N PHE A 312 9.67 -21.73 7.76
CA PHE A 312 11.10 -21.56 8.06
C PHE A 312 11.83 -20.66 7.05
N PRO A 313 11.69 -20.81 5.72
CA PRO A 313 12.39 -19.94 4.77
C PRO A 313 12.00 -18.46 4.93
N THR A 314 10.71 -18.18 5.17
CA THR A 314 10.20 -16.82 5.38
C THR A 314 10.76 -16.21 6.65
N LEU A 315 10.68 -16.92 7.77
CA LEU A 315 11.16 -16.43 9.07
C LEU A 315 12.70 -16.33 9.09
N PHE A 316 13.41 -17.34 8.58
CA PHE A 316 14.87 -17.33 8.54
C PHE A 316 15.39 -16.13 7.76
N ARG A 317 14.82 -15.82 6.60
CA ARG A 317 15.21 -14.65 5.79
C ARG A 317 15.03 -13.33 6.55
N MET A 318 14.10 -13.27 7.49
CA MET A 318 13.86 -12.08 8.31
C MET A 318 14.75 -11.99 9.55
N THR A 319 15.51 -13.03 9.89
CA THR A 319 16.51 -12.96 10.97
C THR A 319 17.68 -12.04 10.59
N LYS A 320 18.43 -11.55 11.59
CA LYS A 320 19.67 -10.79 11.36
C LYS A 320 20.65 -11.54 10.44
N LEU A 321 20.76 -12.86 10.60
CA LEU A 321 21.62 -13.70 9.76
C LEU A 321 21.09 -13.76 8.33
N GLY A 322 19.80 -14.08 8.14
CA GLY A 322 19.17 -14.15 6.82
C GLY A 322 19.25 -12.84 6.05
N ARG A 323 18.97 -11.72 6.73
CA ARG A 323 19.09 -10.38 6.15
C ARG A 323 20.54 -10.00 5.85
N GLY A 324 21.49 -10.37 6.72
CA GLY A 324 22.92 -10.16 6.46
C GLY A 324 23.42 -10.92 5.23
N LEU A 325 22.98 -12.16 5.03
CA LEU A 325 23.28 -12.95 3.83
C LEU A 325 22.69 -12.30 2.58
N ALA A 326 21.42 -11.87 2.63
CA ALA A 326 20.76 -11.20 1.52
C ALA A 326 21.44 -9.87 1.18
N HIS A 327 21.82 -9.08 2.18
CA HIS A 327 22.55 -7.82 2.03
C HIS A 327 23.87 -8.01 1.29
N ASN A 328 24.70 -8.97 1.75
CA ASN A 328 25.99 -9.26 1.13
C ASN A 328 25.83 -9.80 -0.29
N PHE A 329 24.83 -10.66 -0.52
CA PHE A 329 24.55 -11.20 -1.84
C PHE A 329 24.11 -10.10 -2.82
N MET A 330 23.20 -9.21 -2.42
CA MET A 330 22.80 -8.06 -3.25
C MET A 330 23.96 -7.11 -3.53
N GLY A 331 24.80 -6.82 -2.53
CA GLY A 331 26.00 -5.99 -2.71
C GLY A 331 27.01 -6.60 -3.69
N ALA A 332 27.20 -7.92 -3.65
CA ALA A 332 28.02 -8.63 -4.61
C ALA A 332 27.45 -8.52 -6.03
N LEU A 333 26.15 -8.74 -6.22
CA LEU A 333 25.49 -8.59 -7.53
C LEU A 333 25.60 -7.18 -8.09
N GLU A 334 25.47 -6.16 -7.23
CA GLU A 334 25.63 -4.75 -7.62
C GLU A 334 27.08 -4.44 -8.02
N THR A 335 28.06 -4.98 -7.28
CA THR A 335 29.50 -4.80 -7.55
C THR A 335 29.93 -5.39 -8.89
N ILE A 336 29.40 -6.56 -9.26
CA ILE A 336 29.71 -7.22 -10.55
C ILE A 336 28.83 -6.73 -11.71
N GLY A 337 27.95 -5.76 -11.48
CA GLY A 337 27.10 -5.15 -12.50
C GLY A 337 25.88 -5.99 -12.94
N VAL A 338 25.53 -7.05 -12.21
CA VAL A 338 24.35 -7.89 -12.48
C VAL A 338 23.08 -7.26 -11.91
N ALA A 339 23.16 -6.68 -10.71
CA ALA A 339 22.09 -5.87 -10.14
C ALA A 339 22.36 -4.39 -10.42
N PRO A 340 21.34 -3.58 -10.72
CA PRO A 340 21.54 -2.15 -10.91
C PRO A 340 21.90 -1.45 -9.59
N LYS A 341 22.55 -0.28 -9.71
CA LYS A 341 22.97 0.49 -8.54
C LYS A 341 21.79 0.89 -7.64
N GLY A 342 22.05 0.91 -6.35
CA GLY A 342 21.05 1.22 -5.32
C GLY A 342 20.11 0.07 -4.97
N THR A 343 20.21 -1.09 -5.62
CA THR A 343 19.41 -2.29 -5.27
C THR A 343 19.68 -2.71 -3.83
N GLN A 344 20.95 -2.72 -3.40
CA GLN A 344 21.30 -3.03 -2.01
C GLN A 344 20.72 -1.98 -1.04
N LYS A 345 20.77 -0.69 -1.41
CA LYS A 345 20.23 0.41 -0.60
C LYS A 345 18.72 0.27 -0.41
N THR A 346 17.97 0.00 -1.48
CA THR A 346 16.53 -0.28 -1.41
C THR A 346 16.23 -1.49 -0.53
N GLY A 347 16.98 -2.59 -0.69
CA GLY A 347 16.82 -3.79 0.15
C GLY A 347 17.06 -3.51 1.64
N ASN A 348 18.05 -2.68 1.98
CA ASN A 348 18.30 -2.26 3.36
C ASN A 348 17.17 -1.40 3.91
N SER A 349 16.63 -0.48 3.11
CA SER A 349 15.49 0.35 3.50
C SER A 349 14.26 -0.49 3.85
N LEU A 350 13.96 -1.51 3.04
CA LEU A 350 12.86 -2.46 3.31
C LEU A 350 13.13 -3.31 4.56
N ALA A 351 14.37 -3.69 4.81
CA ALA A 351 14.74 -4.41 6.03
C ALA A 351 14.51 -3.55 7.29
N VAL A 352 14.87 -2.26 7.24
CA VAL A 352 14.61 -1.32 8.32
C VAL A 352 13.10 -1.15 8.54
N ALA A 353 12.30 -0.98 7.49
CA ALA A 353 10.83 -0.98 7.62
C ALA A 353 10.33 -2.23 8.31
N GLY A 354 10.80 -3.41 7.91
CA GLY A 354 10.42 -4.68 8.53
C GLY A 354 10.67 -4.70 10.05
N ASP A 355 11.79 -4.14 10.51
CA ASP A 355 12.08 -4.01 11.94
C ASP A 355 11.17 -2.99 12.63
N CYS A 356 10.95 -1.83 12.01
CA CYS A 356 10.10 -0.78 12.55
C CYS A 356 8.62 -1.20 12.59
N LEU A 357 8.12 -1.95 11.61
CA LEU A 357 6.77 -2.53 11.60
C LEU A 357 6.59 -3.52 12.76
N VAL A 358 7.58 -4.39 12.99
CA VAL A 358 7.56 -5.34 14.10
C VAL A 358 7.63 -4.62 15.45
N ALA A 359 8.48 -3.60 15.57
CA ALA A 359 8.59 -2.79 16.80
C ALA A 359 7.29 -2.01 17.08
N GLY A 360 6.77 -1.30 16.07
CA GLY A 360 5.51 -0.57 16.14
C GLY A 360 4.32 -1.47 16.49
N GLY A 361 4.27 -2.69 15.94
CA GLY A 361 3.26 -3.68 16.29
C GLY A 361 3.40 -4.23 17.71
N LYS A 362 4.62 -4.50 18.19
CA LYS A 362 4.88 -4.97 19.56
C LYS A 362 4.55 -3.93 20.62
N GLU A 363 4.93 -2.68 20.36
CA GLU A 363 4.69 -1.54 21.25
C GLU A 363 3.27 -0.97 21.10
N LYS A 364 2.52 -1.48 20.10
CA LYS A 364 1.18 -1.02 19.73
C LYS A 364 1.17 0.49 19.44
N LEU A 365 2.17 0.99 18.72
CA LEU A 365 2.27 2.39 18.30
C LEU A 365 1.56 2.64 16.97
N PHE A 366 1.41 1.60 16.17
CA PHE A 366 0.94 1.65 14.79
C PHE A 366 0.04 0.44 14.49
N THR A 367 -0.92 0.63 13.58
CA THR A 367 -1.74 -0.44 13.00
C THR A 367 -1.74 -0.34 11.48
N PRO A 368 -1.49 -1.44 10.74
CA PRO A 368 -1.58 -1.45 9.27
C PRO A 368 -3.00 -1.68 8.75
N MET A 369 -3.94 -2.02 9.63
CA MET A 369 -5.24 -2.56 9.24
C MET A 369 -6.35 -1.99 10.12
N TYR A 370 -6.32 -0.68 10.34
CA TYR A 370 -7.45 0.01 10.95
C TYR A 370 -8.62 0.00 9.97
N MET A 371 -9.66 -0.78 10.29
CA MET A 371 -10.78 -0.97 9.42
C MET A 371 -11.79 0.15 9.62
N MET A 372 -12.25 0.78 8.55
CA MET A 372 -13.40 1.70 8.58
C MET A 372 -14.37 1.37 7.45
N ILE A 373 -15.66 1.37 7.75
CA ILE A 373 -16.75 1.29 6.77
C ILE A 373 -17.61 2.55 6.91
N GLY A 374 -17.65 3.36 5.86
CA GLY A 374 -18.46 4.56 5.76
C GLY A 374 -19.52 4.44 4.66
N ARG A 375 -20.72 4.93 4.90
CA ARG A 375 -21.78 5.00 3.88
C ARG A 375 -21.97 6.45 3.42
N LYS A 376 -22.07 6.65 2.11
CA LYS A 376 -22.53 7.91 1.55
C LYS A 376 -24.04 8.01 1.78
N PRO A 377 -24.57 9.07 2.41
CA PRO A 377 -25.99 9.21 2.65
C PRO A 377 -26.81 9.02 1.38
N ALA A 378 -27.97 8.38 1.49
CA ALA A 378 -28.91 8.27 0.37
C ALA A 378 -29.38 9.67 -0.07
N ALA A 379 -29.68 9.84 -1.35
CA ALA A 379 -30.29 11.07 -1.82
C ALA A 379 -31.61 11.26 -1.06
N LYS A 380 -31.84 12.44 -0.47
CA LYS A 380 -33.13 12.77 0.13
C LYS A 380 -34.18 12.68 -0.97
N THR A 381 -35.04 11.67 -0.91
CA THR A 381 -36.25 11.66 -1.72
C THR A 381 -37.08 12.83 -1.23
N ASN A 382 -37.08 13.94 -1.98
CA ASN A 382 -38.06 14.99 -1.78
C ASN A 382 -39.43 14.34 -2.02
N GLY A 383 -40.12 14.00 -0.94
CA GLY A 383 -41.48 13.48 -0.99
C GLY A 383 -42.32 14.52 -1.73
N VAL A 384 -42.81 14.13 -2.91
CA VAL A 384 -43.90 14.84 -3.56
C VAL A 384 -45.12 14.56 -2.69
N HIS A 385 -45.47 15.52 -1.83
CA HIS A 385 -46.77 15.60 -1.18
C HIS A 385 -47.71 16.44 -2.02
#